data_AF-A0A1A2E1P6-F1
#
_entry.id   AF-A0A1A2E1P6-F1
#
_cell.length_a   1.000
_cell.length_b   1.000
_cell.length_c   1.000
_cell.angle_alpha   90.00
_cell.angle_beta   90.00
_cell.angle_gamma   90.00
#
_symmetry.space_group_name_H-M   'P 1'
#
loop_
_entity.id
_entity.type
_entity.pdbx_description
1 polymer ?
#
loop_
_entity_poly.entity_id
_entity_poly.type
_entity_poly.pdbx_seq_one_letter_code
_entity_poly.pdbx_strand_id
1 'polypeptide(L)'
;MSAPAVNRPGTGVFSATRARIANRTLRTDRWWLSPLRVNLGLTAWVIYATVRAFWGSGYWVSDYHYLTPFYSPCIWESCAPGSSHLGVWLPFAAPWWVPMGMLVLPFLLAFRLTCYYYRKAYYRAYWQSPTACAVPEPRAGYTGETRFPLILQNSHRYFFYAALAITALNTYDAIMAFYSVHANNGAGGFGFGVGNIVLLVNVAMLWAYTGGCHSCRHIFGGRLNHFSKHPVRYWFWTKISWFNGRHMQFAWITLATLAFTDFYVWMVSSGVITDFRFIG
;
A
#
# COMPACT_ATOMS: atom_id res chain seq x y z
N MET A 1 -10.04 2.27 -30.66
CA MET A 1 -10.03 3.24 -31.76
C MET A 1 -9.87 4.61 -31.13
N SER A 2 -8.74 5.27 -31.33
CA SER A 2 -8.40 6.52 -30.64
C SER A 2 -8.80 7.72 -31.49
N ALA A 3 -9.45 8.70 -30.86
CA ALA A 3 -9.97 9.91 -31.47
C ALA A 3 -8.91 10.71 -32.28
N PRO A 4 -9.33 11.42 -33.35
CA PRO A 4 -8.42 12.13 -34.24
C PRO A 4 -7.76 13.32 -33.53
N ALA A 5 -6.47 13.51 -33.80
CA ALA A 5 -5.60 14.51 -33.20
C ALA A 5 -5.74 15.87 -33.89
N VAL A 6 -6.93 16.47 -33.91
CA VAL A 6 -7.15 17.78 -34.52
C VAL A 6 -7.80 18.73 -33.51
N ASN A 7 -7.25 19.94 -33.42
CA ASN A 7 -7.61 21.06 -32.53
C ASN A 7 -7.21 20.97 -31.05
N ARG A 8 -5.90 20.89 -30.77
CA ARG A 8 -5.36 21.43 -29.51
C ARG A 8 -4.28 22.46 -29.83
N PRO A 9 -4.22 23.62 -29.16
CA PRO A 9 -3.06 24.51 -29.25
C PRO A 9 -1.82 23.68 -28.91
N GLY A 10 -0.77 23.75 -29.75
CA GLY A 10 0.38 22.87 -29.66
C GLY A 10 1.10 22.99 -28.31
N THR A 11 0.88 22.03 -27.42
CA THR A 11 1.57 21.93 -26.13
C THR A 11 2.81 21.05 -26.24
N GLY A 12 3.77 21.26 -25.33
CA GLY A 12 4.99 20.44 -25.28
C GLY A 12 5.87 20.57 -26.52
N VAL A 13 6.18 19.46 -27.19
CA VAL A 13 7.02 19.45 -28.41
C VAL A 13 6.33 20.05 -29.64
N PHE A 14 5.03 20.29 -29.56
CA PHE A 14 4.24 20.92 -30.63
C PHE A 14 4.15 22.44 -30.47
N SER A 15 4.88 23.05 -29.52
CA SER A 15 4.93 24.50 -29.35
C SER A 15 5.69 25.19 -30.49
N ALA A 16 5.29 26.42 -30.84
CA ALA A 16 5.82 27.16 -31.99
C ALA A 16 7.34 27.41 -31.97
N THR A 17 7.97 27.36 -30.80
CA THR A 17 9.41 27.60 -30.57
C THR A 17 10.28 26.34 -30.63
N ARG A 18 9.70 25.15 -30.86
CA ARG A 18 10.43 23.87 -30.94
C ARG A 18 10.62 23.43 -32.40
N ALA A 19 11.67 22.62 -32.63
CA ALA A 19 11.90 21.99 -33.93
C ALA A 19 10.68 21.14 -34.35
N ARG A 20 10.21 21.35 -35.59
CA ARG A 20 9.03 20.65 -36.13
C ARG A 20 9.39 19.22 -36.53
N ILE A 21 9.27 18.30 -35.59
CA ILE A 21 9.42 16.85 -35.82
C ILE A 21 8.03 16.29 -36.14
N ALA A 22 7.85 15.68 -37.31
CA ALA A 22 6.57 15.09 -37.71
C ALA A 22 6.21 13.85 -36.87
N ASN A 23 7.21 13.11 -36.40
CA ASN A 23 7.02 11.93 -35.57
C ASN A 23 6.58 12.29 -34.15
N ARG A 24 5.54 11.60 -33.66
CA ARG A 24 5.01 11.80 -32.29
C ARG A 24 6.04 11.51 -31.18
N THR A 25 6.95 10.59 -31.41
CA THR A 25 8.12 10.34 -30.54
C THR A 25 9.23 9.72 -31.39
N LEU A 26 10.48 9.99 -31.00
CA LEU A 26 11.67 9.39 -31.63
C LEU A 26 12.10 8.08 -30.96
N ARG A 27 11.39 7.63 -29.91
CA ARG A 27 11.71 6.39 -29.22
C ARG A 27 11.29 5.18 -30.05
N THR A 28 12.23 4.26 -30.27
CA THR A 28 12.02 2.99 -30.96
C THR A 28 11.84 1.81 -30.00
N ASP A 29 12.14 1.98 -28.72
CA ASP A 29 11.99 0.94 -27.70
C ASP A 29 10.55 0.80 -27.21
N ARG A 30 10.26 -0.26 -26.43
CA ARG A 30 8.94 -0.52 -25.83
C ARG A 30 8.67 0.37 -24.60
N TRP A 31 8.78 1.69 -24.77
CA TRP A 31 8.64 2.68 -23.70
C TRP A 31 7.28 2.63 -22.99
N TRP A 32 6.24 2.17 -23.67
CA TRP A 32 4.88 2.04 -23.14
C TRP A 32 4.71 0.84 -22.20
N LEU A 33 5.62 -0.15 -22.24
CA LEU A 33 5.46 -1.39 -21.48
C LEU A 33 5.58 -1.17 -19.97
N SER A 34 6.42 -0.25 -19.54
CA SER A 34 6.57 0.10 -18.12
C SER A 34 5.29 0.72 -17.54
N PRO A 35 4.75 1.83 -18.08
CA PRO A 35 3.50 2.40 -17.58
C PRO A 35 2.30 1.47 -17.76
N LEU A 36 2.27 0.61 -18.79
CA LEU A 36 1.21 -0.39 -18.93
C LEU A 36 1.23 -1.42 -17.79
N ARG A 37 2.40 -1.98 -17.44
CA ARG A 37 2.50 -2.92 -16.32
C ARG A 37 2.06 -2.30 -15.00
N VAL A 38 2.43 -1.04 -14.78
CA VAL A 38 1.99 -0.27 -13.60
C VAL A 38 0.47 -0.06 -13.62
N ASN A 39 -0.10 0.32 -14.76
CA ASN A 39 -1.54 0.52 -14.92
C ASN A 39 -2.32 -0.76 -14.61
N LEU A 40 -1.97 -1.88 -15.24
CA LEU A 40 -2.63 -3.16 -15.04
C LEU A 40 -2.49 -3.64 -13.60
N GLY A 41 -1.28 -3.60 -13.03
CA GLY A 41 -1.04 -4.06 -11.66
C GLY A 41 -1.77 -3.23 -10.60
N LEU A 42 -1.75 -1.90 -10.73
CA LEU A 42 -2.47 -1.02 -9.80
C LEU A 42 -4.00 -1.11 -10.00
N THR A 43 -4.49 -1.29 -11.22
CA THR A 43 -5.93 -1.48 -11.48
C THR A 43 -6.41 -2.78 -10.87
N ALA A 44 -5.70 -3.88 -11.10
CA ALA A 44 -6.01 -5.18 -10.50
C ALA A 44 -5.99 -5.11 -8.96
N TRP A 45 -4.99 -4.43 -8.39
CA TRP A 45 -4.92 -4.19 -6.95
C TRP A 45 -6.13 -3.40 -6.43
N VAL A 46 -6.50 -2.30 -7.09
CA VAL A 46 -7.65 -1.48 -6.67
C VAL A 46 -8.94 -2.29 -6.74
N ILE A 47 -9.17 -3.05 -7.81
CA ILE A 47 -10.34 -3.93 -7.92
C ILE A 47 -10.36 -4.93 -6.77
N TYR A 48 -9.25 -5.64 -6.53
CA TYR A 48 -9.14 -6.60 -5.43
C TYR A 48 -9.41 -5.95 -4.07
N ALA A 49 -8.71 -4.85 -3.78
CA ALA A 49 -8.80 -4.13 -2.51
C ALA A 49 -10.20 -3.57 -2.27
N THR A 50 -10.86 -3.02 -3.30
CA THR A 50 -12.23 -2.52 -3.20
C THR A 50 -13.20 -3.67 -2.93
N VAL A 51 -13.15 -4.76 -3.71
CA VAL A 51 -14.02 -5.92 -3.48
C VAL A 51 -13.83 -6.45 -2.06
N ARG A 52 -12.58 -6.65 -1.63
CA ARG A 52 -12.28 -7.20 -0.31
C ARG A 52 -12.58 -6.25 0.83
N ALA A 53 -12.48 -4.93 0.65
CA ALA A 53 -12.87 -3.97 1.68
C ALA A 53 -14.39 -3.96 1.95
N PHE A 54 -15.21 -4.20 0.92
CA PHE A 54 -16.67 -4.23 1.02
C PHE A 54 -17.26 -5.64 1.19
N TRP A 55 -16.44 -6.69 1.13
CA TRP A 55 -16.89 -8.08 1.20
C TRP A 55 -17.56 -8.46 2.53
N GLY A 56 -17.06 -7.89 3.63
CA GLY A 56 -17.67 -7.99 4.95
C GLY A 56 -17.62 -9.37 5.64
N SER A 57 -16.88 -10.33 5.09
CA SER A 57 -16.79 -11.70 5.63
C SER A 57 -15.47 -12.40 5.25
N GLY A 58 -15.19 -13.55 5.87
CA GLY A 58 -13.98 -14.35 5.61
C GLY A 58 -12.69 -13.54 5.79
N TYR A 59 -12.61 -12.82 6.91
CA TYR A 59 -11.48 -11.97 7.29
C TYR A 59 -10.86 -12.38 8.63
N TRP A 60 -11.46 -13.37 9.31
CA TRP A 60 -11.09 -13.81 10.65
C TRP A 60 -11.13 -15.34 10.71
N VAL A 61 -10.10 -15.95 11.29
CA VAL A 61 -10.06 -17.37 11.65
C VAL A 61 -10.03 -17.46 13.17
N SER A 62 -11.14 -17.88 13.79
CA SER A 62 -11.29 -17.92 15.25
C SER A 62 -10.24 -18.80 15.93
N ASP A 63 -9.97 -19.97 15.37
CA ASP A 63 -9.17 -20.99 16.04
C ASP A 63 -7.69 -20.60 16.12
N TYR A 64 -7.23 -19.77 15.18
CA TYR A 64 -5.83 -19.37 15.02
C TYR A 64 -5.60 -17.87 15.19
N HIS A 65 -6.66 -17.10 15.44
CA HIS A 65 -6.63 -15.64 15.53
C HIS A 65 -6.02 -14.96 14.29
N TYR A 66 -6.24 -15.52 13.10
CA TYR A 66 -5.75 -14.92 11.86
C TYR A 66 -6.69 -13.81 11.40
N LEU A 67 -6.21 -12.57 11.49
CA LEU A 67 -6.90 -11.38 11.02
C LEU A 67 -6.24 -10.84 9.76
N THR A 68 -7.03 -10.56 8.72
CA THR A 68 -6.49 -9.88 7.53
C THR A 68 -6.19 -8.40 7.84
N PRO A 69 -5.08 -7.86 7.30
CA PRO A 69 -4.73 -6.44 7.42
C PRO A 69 -5.81 -5.46 6.93
N PHE A 70 -6.74 -5.91 6.06
CA PHE A 70 -7.82 -5.06 5.53
C PHE A 70 -8.89 -4.71 6.57
N TYR A 71 -9.03 -5.55 7.59
CA TYR A 71 -10.09 -5.46 8.60
C TYR A 71 -9.54 -5.16 10.00
N SER A 72 -8.24 -4.94 10.14
CA SER A 72 -7.62 -4.56 11.42
C SER A 72 -7.44 -3.04 11.56
N PRO A 73 -7.93 -2.41 12.63
CA PRO A 73 -8.77 -2.97 13.67
C PRO A 73 -10.25 -2.98 13.23
N CYS A 74 -10.98 -4.01 13.61
CA CYS A 74 -12.42 -4.05 13.42
C CYS A 74 -13.09 -3.41 14.64
N ILE A 75 -13.71 -2.24 14.46
CA ILE A 75 -14.25 -1.41 15.56
C ILE A 75 -15.79 -1.37 15.63
N TRP A 76 -16.45 -2.16 14.78
CA TRP A 76 -17.91 -2.22 14.64
C TRP A 76 -18.51 -3.32 15.52
N GLU A 77 -19.77 -3.18 15.89
CA GLU A 77 -20.51 -4.24 16.58
C GLU A 77 -20.68 -5.49 15.71
N SER A 78 -20.76 -5.32 14.39
CA SER A 78 -20.89 -6.40 13.41
C SER A 78 -19.57 -7.17 13.13
N CYS A 79 -18.49 -6.88 13.86
CA CYS A 79 -17.22 -7.58 13.71
C CYS A 79 -17.34 -9.04 14.18
N ALA A 80 -16.58 -9.94 13.55
CA ALA A 80 -16.54 -11.34 13.96
C ALA A 80 -16.07 -11.44 15.42
N PRO A 81 -16.69 -12.31 16.25
CA PRO A 81 -16.30 -12.44 17.66
C PRO A 81 -14.80 -12.74 17.81
N GLY A 82 -14.13 -11.96 18.67
CA GLY A 82 -12.68 -12.05 18.89
C GLY A 82 -11.80 -11.28 17.89
N SER A 83 -12.33 -10.82 16.76
CA SER A 83 -11.54 -10.08 15.74
C SER A 83 -11.27 -8.61 16.07
N SER A 84 -11.92 -8.07 17.11
CA SER A 84 -11.82 -6.67 17.54
C SER A 84 -10.74 -6.46 18.60
N HIS A 85 -9.47 -6.51 18.18
CA HIS A 85 -8.32 -6.37 19.09
C HIS A 85 -8.24 -5.02 19.84
N LEU A 86 -8.80 -3.93 19.30
CA LEU A 86 -8.89 -2.63 19.97
C LEU A 86 -10.24 -2.38 20.66
N GLY A 87 -11.10 -3.40 20.72
CA GLY A 87 -12.48 -3.30 21.17
C GLY A 87 -13.43 -2.71 20.12
N VAL A 88 -14.72 -2.77 20.44
CA VAL A 88 -15.80 -2.19 19.63
C VAL A 88 -16.05 -0.76 20.10
N TRP A 89 -15.95 0.20 19.18
CA TRP A 89 -16.15 1.63 19.49
C TRP A 89 -17.48 2.14 18.94
N LEU A 90 -17.98 1.49 17.89
CA LEU A 90 -19.22 1.85 17.20
C LEU A 90 -20.30 0.83 17.58
N PRO A 91 -21.27 1.17 18.43
CA PRO A 91 -22.32 0.27 18.92
C PRO A 91 -23.46 0.15 17.87
N PHE A 92 -23.08 -0.10 16.63
CA PHE A 92 -23.99 -0.36 15.51
C PHE A 92 -23.25 -1.13 14.42
N ALA A 93 -24.03 -1.85 13.60
CA ALA A 93 -23.49 -2.57 12.45
C ALA A 93 -22.93 -1.61 11.40
N ALA A 94 -21.82 -2.01 10.75
CA ALA A 94 -21.27 -1.26 9.64
C ALA A 94 -22.30 -1.17 8.49
N PRO A 95 -22.66 0.03 8.00
CA PRO A 95 -23.50 0.16 6.83
C PRO A 95 -22.86 -0.50 5.61
N TRP A 96 -23.64 -1.10 4.72
CA TRP A 96 -23.12 -1.82 3.54
C TRP A 96 -22.23 -0.97 2.61
N TRP A 97 -22.40 0.36 2.63
CA TRP A 97 -21.62 1.32 1.84
C TRP A 97 -20.35 1.82 2.57
N VAL A 98 -20.08 1.33 3.79
CA VAL A 98 -18.88 1.64 4.57
C VAL A 98 -18.08 0.36 4.77
N PRO A 99 -16.81 0.30 4.33
CA PRO A 99 -15.98 -0.87 4.58
C PRO A 99 -15.67 -0.98 6.08
N MET A 100 -15.67 -2.19 6.64
CA MET A 100 -15.42 -2.36 8.08
C MET A 100 -14.03 -1.84 8.51
N GLY A 101 -13.04 -1.89 7.61
CA GLY A 101 -11.71 -1.29 7.80
C GLY A 101 -11.66 0.25 7.64
N MET A 102 -12.79 0.97 7.67
CA MET A 102 -12.84 2.42 7.38
C MET A 102 -11.88 3.26 8.23
N LEU A 103 -11.53 2.81 9.44
CA LEU A 103 -10.66 3.56 10.32
C LEU A 103 -9.25 3.69 9.74
N VAL A 104 -8.76 2.68 9.03
CA VAL A 104 -7.35 2.62 8.58
C VAL A 104 -7.19 2.71 7.06
N LEU A 105 -8.14 2.17 6.30
CA LEU A 105 -8.04 2.09 4.83
C LEU A 105 -7.85 3.46 4.16
N PRO A 106 -8.57 4.54 4.53
CA PRO A 106 -8.34 5.86 3.96
C PRO A 106 -6.93 6.39 4.23
N PHE A 107 -6.39 6.18 5.43
CA PHE A 107 -5.04 6.65 5.77
C PHE A 107 -3.96 5.86 5.03
N LEU A 108 -4.12 4.54 4.88
CA LEU A 108 -3.20 3.71 4.10
C LEU A 108 -3.25 4.08 2.61
N LEU A 109 -4.45 4.30 2.07
CA LEU A 109 -4.64 4.77 0.70
C LEU A 109 -3.98 6.14 0.51
N ALA A 110 -4.24 7.09 1.42
CA ALA A 110 -3.64 8.41 1.37
C ALA A 110 -2.11 8.36 1.50
N PHE A 111 -1.57 7.51 2.38
CA PHE A 111 -0.13 7.29 2.50
C PHE A 111 0.49 6.83 1.18
N ARG A 112 -0.15 5.88 0.48
CA ARG A 112 0.30 5.45 -0.85
C ARG A 112 0.12 6.55 -1.90
N LEU A 113 -1.06 7.16 -2.01
CA LEU A 113 -1.34 8.18 -3.05
C LEU A 113 -0.48 9.43 -2.94
N THR A 114 -0.05 9.79 -1.73
CA THR A 114 0.81 10.95 -1.47
C THR A 114 2.30 10.63 -1.58
N CYS A 115 2.67 9.34 -1.67
CA CYS A 115 4.06 8.92 -1.82
C CYS A 115 4.62 9.36 -3.19
N TYR A 116 5.86 9.86 -3.18
CA TYR A 116 6.56 10.31 -4.40
C TYR A 116 6.64 9.22 -5.48
N TYR A 117 6.88 7.97 -5.08
CA TYR A 117 6.90 6.84 -6.01
C TYR A 117 5.52 6.63 -6.68
N TYR A 118 4.46 6.55 -5.89
CA TYR A 118 3.11 6.35 -6.41
C TYR A 118 2.67 7.53 -7.26
N ARG A 119 2.97 8.78 -6.86
CA ARG A 119 2.75 9.97 -7.68
C ARG A 119 3.31 9.80 -9.08
N LYS A 120 4.60 9.45 -9.18
CA LYS A 120 5.23 9.14 -10.47
C LYS A 120 4.53 7.97 -11.19
N ALA A 121 4.14 6.91 -10.48
CA ALA A 121 3.50 5.74 -11.05
C ALA A 121 2.17 6.10 -11.72
N TYR A 122 1.24 6.76 -11.00
CA TYR A 122 -0.08 7.07 -11.57
C TYR A 122 -0.06 8.28 -12.50
N TYR A 123 0.88 9.23 -12.34
CA TYR A 123 1.07 10.32 -13.32
C TYR A 123 1.44 9.75 -14.68
N ARG A 124 2.32 8.74 -14.73
CA ARG A 124 2.76 8.11 -15.98
C ARG A 124 1.74 7.11 -16.54
N ALA A 125 1.16 6.29 -15.67
CA ALA A 125 0.31 5.16 -16.06
C ALA A 125 -1.15 5.55 -16.35
N TYR A 126 -1.70 6.55 -15.66
CA TYR A 126 -3.10 6.97 -15.81
C TYR A 126 -3.22 8.39 -16.40
N TRP A 127 -2.49 9.37 -15.85
CA TRP A 127 -2.56 10.76 -16.34
C TRP A 127 -1.72 11.02 -17.58
N GLN A 128 -0.83 10.09 -17.95
CA GLN A 128 0.07 10.21 -19.08
C GLN A 128 0.86 11.55 -19.07
N SER A 129 1.42 11.92 -17.92
CA SER A 129 1.99 13.25 -17.65
C SER A 129 3.45 13.21 -17.15
N PRO A 130 4.45 13.16 -18.06
CA PRO A 130 4.41 12.50 -19.37
C PRO A 130 4.53 10.97 -19.24
N THR A 131 4.03 10.19 -20.19
CA THR A 131 4.02 8.72 -20.14
C THR A 131 5.42 8.10 -19.94
N ALA A 132 6.43 8.65 -20.59
CA ALA A 132 7.83 8.25 -20.43
C ALA A 132 8.77 9.42 -20.76
N CYS A 133 10.05 9.30 -20.41
CA CYS A 133 11.07 10.25 -20.85
C CYS A 133 11.10 10.29 -22.39
N ALA A 134 11.27 11.48 -22.97
CA ALA A 134 11.26 11.73 -24.42
C ALA A 134 9.98 11.29 -25.16
N VAL A 135 8.86 11.14 -24.44
CA VAL A 135 7.52 10.97 -25.01
C VAL A 135 6.72 12.23 -24.67
N PRO A 136 6.18 12.95 -25.67
CA PRO A 136 5.41 14.15 -25.43
C PRO A 136 4.21 13.90 -24.51
N GLU A 137 3.95 14.85 -23.62
CA GLU A 137 2.82 14.82 -22.72
C GLU A 137 1.50 15.07 -23.49
N PRO A 138 0.55 14.12 -23.50
CA PRO A 138 -0.79 14.34 -24.07
C PRO A 138 -1.67 15.29 -23.25
N ARG A 139 -1.39 15.50 -21.95
CA ARG A 139 -2.19 16.32 -21.05
C ARG A 139 -1.94 17.80 -21.32
N ALA A 140 -3.02 18.57 -21.46
CA ALA A 140 -2.95 19.99 -21.83
C ALA A 140 -2.77 20.95 -20.64
N GLY A 141 -3.06 20.51 -19.41
CA GLY A 141 -3.05 21.37 -18.23
C GLY A 141 -2.67 20.66 -16.94
N TYR A 142 -1.91 21.38 -16.12
CA TYR A 142 -1.50 20.99 -14.77
C TYR A 142 -1.79 22.13 -13.80
N THR A 143 -2.60 21.88 -12.79
CA THR A 143 -3.03 22.93 -11.84
C THR A 143 -1.97 23.27 -10.79
N GLY A 144 -0.89 22.49 -10.71
CA GLY A 144 0.14 22.62 -9.68
C GLY A 144 -0.23 21.91 -8.37
N GLU A 145 0.77 21.63 -7.53
CA GLU A 145 0.61 20.95 -6.23
C GLU A 145 0.20 21.88 -5.09
N THR A 146 -0.14 23.13 -5.40
CA THR A 146 -0.56 24.16 -4.43
C THR A 146 -2.08 24.34 -4.40
N ARG A 147 -2.84 23.64 -5.25
CA ARG A 147 -4.30 23.74 -5.34
C ARG A 147 -4.97 22.40 -5.08
N PHE A 148 -6.18 22.43 -4.53
CA PHE A 148 -7.00 21.24 -4.34
C PHE A 148 -7.31 20.58 -5.70
N PRO A 149 -7.25 19.24 -5.83
CA PRO A 149 -6.96 18.24 -4.79
C PRO A 149 -5.46 17.92 -4.60
N LEU A 150 -4.57 18.42 -5.47
CA LEU A 150 -3.14 18.07 -5.46
C LEU A 150 -2.38 18.59 -4.24
N ILE A 151 -2.92 19.55 -3.49
CA ILE A 151 -2.32 20.02 -2.24
C ILE A 151 -2.15 18.91 -1.19
N LEU A 152 -3.05 17.90 -1.18
CA LEU A 152 -2.98 16.76 -0.26
C LEU A 152 -1.70 15.93 -0.47
N GLN A 153 -1.09 16.04 -1.64
CA GLN A 153 0.17 15.37 -1.97
C GLN A 153 1.34 15.83 -1.08
N ASN A 154 1.25 17.01 -0.48
CA ASN A 154 2.26 17.54 0.46
C ASN A 154 2.09 16.98 1.89
N SER A 155 0.98 16.30 2.17
CA SER A 155 0.66 15.77 3.50
C SER A 155 1.25 14.40 3.79
N HIS A 156 2.08 13.85 2.90
CA HIS A 156 2.67 12.50 3.04
C HIS A 156 3.35 12.28 4.41
N ARG A 157 4.03 13.32 4.93
CA ARG A 157 4.69 13.26 6.25
C ARG A 157 3.72 12.96 7.41
N TYR A 158 2.46 13.38 7.30
CA TYR A 158 1.46 13.14 8.34
C TYR A 158 0.88 11.74 8.22
N PHE A 159 0.57 11.31 7.00
CA PHE A 159 0.12 9.94 6.73
C PHE A 159 1.17 8.89 7.08
N PHE A 160 2.45 9.24 7.05
CA PHE A 160 3.53 8.37 7.55
C PHE A 160 3.35 7.98 9.02
N TYR A 161 2.95 8.90 9.90
CA TYR A 161 2.73 8.58 11.31
C TYR A 161 1.52 7.66 11.50
N ALA A 162 0.44 7.88 10.75
CA ALA A 162 -0.69 6.96 10.74
C ALA A 162 -0.28 5.56 10.23
N ALA A 163 0.50 5.50 9.14
CA ALA A 163 1.01 4.25 8.60
C ALA A 163 1.92 3.50 9.59
N LEU A 164 2.74 4.21 10.37
CA LEU A 164 3.53 3.61 11.45
C LEU A 164 2.63 2.97 12.52
N ALA A 165 1.62 3.69 12.99
CA ALA A 165 0.68 3.16 13.99
C ALA A 165 -0.07 1.93 13.46
N ILE A 166 -0.53 1.96 12.20
CA ILE A 166 -1.21 0.83 11.55
C ILE A 166 -0.24 -0.35 11.35
N THR A 167 1.02 -0.10 10.99
CA THR A 167 2.01 -1.18 10.84
C THR A 167 2.32 -1.82 12.20
N ALA A 168 2.38 -1.04 13.28
CA ALA A 168 2.53 -1.55 14.63
C ALA A 168 1.31 -2.38 15.06
N LEU A 169 0.09 -1.94 14.74
CA LEU A 169 -1.12 -2.73 14.97
C LEU A 169 -1.10 -4.06 14.22
N ASN A 170 -0.75 -4.05 12.92
CA ASN A 170 -0.60 -5.29 12.16
C ASN A 170 0.48 -6.21 12.75
N THR A 171 1.51 -5.64 13.39
CA THR A 171 2.53 -6.43 14.11
C THR A 171 1.92 -7.09 15.35
N TYR A 172 1.11 -6.36 16.11
CA TYR A 172 0.37 -6.93 17.23
C TYR A 172 -0.55 -8.07 16.77
N ASP A 173 -1.32 -7.88 15.69
CA ASP A 173 -2.20 -8.92 15.16
C ASP A 173 -1.43 -10.18 14.74
N ALA A 174 -0.27 -10.01 14.09
CA ALA A 174 0.60 -11.12 13.72
C ALA A 174 1.23 -11.83 14.92
N ILE A 175 1.41 -11.15 16.06
CA ILE A 175 1.87 -11.77 17.31
C ILE A 175 0.71 -12.52 17.97
N MET A 176 -0.50 -11.96 17.98
CA MET A 176 -1.69 -12.64 18.54
C MET A 176 -2.03 -13.93 17.78
N ALA A 177 -1.72 -13.99 16.48
CA ALA A 177 -1.85 -15.18 15.65
C ALA A 177 -0.99 -16.39 16.10
N PHE A 178 -0.01 -16.18 16.98
CA PHE A 178 0.75 -17.26 17.63
C PHE A 178 0.01 -17.89 18.81
N TYR A 179 -1.13 -17.33 19.23
CA TYR A 179 -2.02 -17.98 20.17
C TYR A 179 -3.09 -18.73 19.39
N SER A 180 -3.20 -20.04 19.59
CA SER A 180 -4.23 -20.86 18.96
C SER A 180 -4.94 -21.75 19.97
N VAL A 181 -6.20 -22.04 19.69
CA VAL A 181 -6.97 -23.04 20.43
C VAL A 181 -6.55 -24.41 19.94
N HIS A 182 -6.09 -25.28 20.83
CA HIS A 182 -5.73 -26.66 20.46
C HIS A 182 -6.97 -27.43 20.01
N ALA A 183 -6.87 -28.07 18.85
CA ALA A 183 -7.95 -28.88 18.27
C ALA A 183 -8.34 -30.09 19.16
N ASN A 184 -7.41 -30.59 19.98
CA ASN A 184 -7.60 -31.85 20.71
C ASN A 184 -8.27 -31.70 22.09
N ASN A 185 -8.20 -30.52 22.71
CA ASN A 185 -8.68 -30.31 24.08
C ASN A 185 -9.30 -28.94 24.35
N GLY A 186 -9.38 -28.05 23.33
CA GLY A 186 -9.91 -26.71 23.47
C GLY A 186 -9.06 -25.78 24.37
N ALA A 187 -7.88 -26.22 24.81
CA ALA A 187 -6.98 -25.41 25.62
C ALA A 187 -6.24 -24.43 24.70
N GLY A 188 -6.25 -23.15 25.04
CA GLY A 188 -5.46 -22.16 24.31
C GLY A 188 -3.97 -22.28 24.63
N GLY A 189 -3.12 -22.19 23.60
CA GLY A 189 -1.68 -22.36 23.72
C GLY A 189 -0.90 -21.73 22.57
N PHE A 190 0.42 -21.95 22.56
CA PHE A 190 1.27 -21.50 21.47
C PHE A 190 1.02 -22.34 20.21
N GLY A 191 0.83 -21.64 19.11
CA GLY A 191 0.47 -22.20 17.83
C GLY A 191 1.30 -21.63 16.70
N PHE A 192 1.81 -22.49 15.84
CA PHE A 192 2.59 -22.08 14.68
C PHE A 192 2.19 -22.86 13.43
N GLY A 193 1.94 -22.13 12.36
CA GLY A 193 1.44 -22.68 11.10
C GLY A 193 1.83 -21.80 9.93
N VAL A 194 1.44 -22.20 8.73
CA VAL A 194 1.74 -21.46 7.51
C VAL A 194 1.13 -20.06 7.55
N GLY A 195 -0.07 -19.88 8.11
CA GLY A 195 -0.69 -18.56 8.24
C GLY A 195 0.13 -17.59 9.10
N ASN A 196 0.82 -18.08 10.13
CA ASN A 196 1.75 -17.26 10.92
C ASN A 196 2.93 -16.76 10.08
N ILE A 197 3.50 -17.62 9.23
CA ILE A 197 4.57 -17.23 8.30
C ILE A 197 4.04 -16.18 7.32
N VAL A 198 2.84 -16.38 6.77
CA VAL A 198 2.21 -15.45 5.83
C VAL A 198 1.99 -14.08 6.46
N LEU A 199 1.47 -14.03 7.68
CA LEU A 199 1.26 -12.78 8.43
C LEU A 199 2.60 -12.09 8.75
N LEU A 200 3.60 -12.83 9.23
CA LEU A 200 4.92 -12.29 9.55
C LEU A 200 5.64 -11.74 8.32
N VAL A 201 5.62 -12.45 7.20
CA VAL A 201 6.22 -11.98 5.95
C VAL A 201 5.55 -10.68 5.52
N ASN A 202 4.22 -10.61 5.58
CA ASN A 202 3.50 -9.38 5.26
C ASN A 202 3.90 -8.23 6.18
N VAL A 203 3.89 -8.42 7.50
CA VAL A 203 4.29 -7.39 8.47
C VAL A 203 5.74 -6.95 8.26
N ALA A 204 6.66 -7.88 7.99
CA ALA A 204 8.06 -7.56 7.70
C ALA A 204 8.18 -6.70 6.42
N MET A 205 7.42 -7.01 5.38
CA MET A 205 7.40 -6.21 4.15
C MET A 205 6.76 -4.83 4.38
N LEU A 206 5.73 -4.72 5.23
CA LEU A 206 5.15 -3.44 5.63
C LEU A 206 6.18 -2.58 6.37
N TRP A 207 6.94 -3.14 7.31
CA TRP A 207 8.04 -2.43 7.97
C TRP A 207 9.14 -2.01 7.02
N ALA A 208 9.53 -2.86 6.07
CA ALA A 208 10.53 -2.50 5.05
C ALA A 208 10.06 -1.34 4.16
N TYR A 209 8.78 -1.33 3.77
CA TYR A 209 8.19 -0.24 2.99
C TYR A 209 8.07 1.06 3.78
N THR A 210 7.44 1.01 4.96
CA THR A 210 7.22 2.17 5.83
C THR A 210 8.55 2.73 6.33
N GLY A 211 9.41 1.88 6.89
CA GLY A 211 10.74 2.24 7.39
C GLY A 211 11.70 2.73 6.30
N GLY A 212 11.55 2.28 5.05
CA GLY A 212 12.32 2.74 3.90
C GLY A 212 11.85 4.06 3.27
N CYS A 213 10.82 4.72 3.82
CA CYS A 213 10.28 5.94 3.23
C CYS A 213 11.24 7.15 3.37
N HIS A 214 11.14 8.11 2.44
CA HIS A 214 11.84 9.41 2.55
C HIS A 214 11.48 10.16 3.83
N SER A 215 10.24 10.06 4.32
CA SER A 215 9.83 10.66 5.59
C SER A 215 10.58 10.04 6.77
N CYS A 216 10.73 8.72 6.80
CA CYS A 216 11.54 8.03 7.81
C CYS A 216 13.01 8.47 7.73
N ARG A 217 13.59 8.50 6.52
CA ARG A 217 14.96 8.97 6.30
C ARG A 217 15.17 10.41 6.81
N HIS A 218 14.19 11.29 6.59
CA HIS A 218 14.22 12.66 7.07
C HIS A 218 14.14 12.76 8.59
N ILE A 219 13.38 11.90 9.27
CA ILE A 219 13.33 11.88 10.75
C ILE A 219 14.72 11.57 11.34
N PHE A 220 15.39 10.54 10.81
CA PHE A 220 16.68 10.12 11.36
C PHE A 220 17.86 10.99 10.92
N GLY A 221 17.86 11.48 9.66
CA GLY A 221 18.97 12.27 9.11
C GLY A 221 18.72 13.76 8.92
N GLY A 222 17.49 14.23 9.12
CA GLY A 222 17.13 15.64 8.92
C GLY A 222 17.88 16.55 9.89
N ARG A 223 18.36 17.67 9.36
CA ARG A 223 19.11 18.72 10.10
C ARG A 223 20.40 18.24 10.76
N LEU A 224 20.96 17.10 10.34
CA LEU A 224 22.29 16.67 10.77
C LEU A 224 23.37 17.43 9.99
N ASN A 225 24.16 18.22 10.72
CA ASN A 225 25.30 18.96 10.14
C ASN A 225 26.65 18.27 10.39
N HIS A 226 26.70 17.29 11.30
CA HIS A 226 27.92 16.54 11.65
C HIS A 226 27.60 15.06 11.88
N PHE A 227 28.03 14.16 10.99
CA PHE A 227 27.77 12.72 11.15
C PHE A 227 28.63 12.07 12.24
N SER A 228 29.88 12.54 12.42
CA SER A 228 30.81 12.02 13.44
C SER A 228 30.31 12.22 14.87
N LYS A 229 29.57 13.30 15.15
CA LYS A 229 29.00 13.60 16.47
C LYS A 229 27.65 12.90 16.73
N HIS A 230 27.07 12.27 15.72
CA HIS A 230 25.77 11.59 15.82
C HIS A 230 25.81 10.18 15.18
N PRO A 231 26.70 9.29 15.64
CA PRO A 231 26.96 8.00 15.00
C PRO A 231 25.73 7.10 14.94
N VAL A 232 24.89 7.10 15.99
CA VAL A 232 23.65 6.30 16.02
C VAL A 232 22.63 6.78 14.98
N ARG A 233 22.39 8.10 14.90
CA ARG A 233 21.47 8.67 13.89
C ARG A 233 21.98 8.44 12.48
N TYR A 234 23.29 8.59 12.26
CA TYR A 234 23.93 8.32 10.98
C TYR A 234 23.81 6.84 10.59
N TRP A 235 23.97 5.91 11.54
CA TRP A 235 23.77 4.49 11.31
C TRP A 235 22.33 4.17 10.89
N PHE A 236 21.33 4.67 11.63
CA PHE A 236 19.92 4.50 11.25
C PHE A 236 19.62 5.09 9.87
N TRP A 237 20.08 6.32 9.62
CA TRP A 237 19.91 6.96 8.32
C TRP A 237 20.54 6.14 7.20
N THR A 238 21.71 5.53 7.42
CA THR A 238 22.38 4.67 6.43
C THR A 238 21.57 3.41 6.14
N LYS A 239 21.06 2.74 7.18
CA LYS A 239 20.19 1.55 7.02
C LYS A 239 18.89 1.90 6.30
N ILE A 240 18.22 2.98 6.70
CA ILE A 240 17.00 3.47 6.04
C ILE A 240 17.28 3.85 4.59
N SER A 241 18.44 4.45 4.29
CA SER A 241 18.84 4.80 2.93
C SER A 241 18.97 3.57 2.03
N TRP A 242 19.47 2.46 2.57
CA TRP A 242 19.57 1.18 1.87
C TRP A 242 18.19 0.59 1.53
N PHE A 243 17.22 0.69 2.44
CA PHE A 243 15.83 0.31 2.17
C PHE A 243 15.17 1.29 1.18
N ASN A 244 15.44 2.59 1.33
CA ASN A 244 14.90 3.65 0.48
C ASN A 244 15.29 3.50 -0.99
N GLY A 245 16.52 3.06 -1.29
CA GLY A 245 16.95 2.73 -2.65
C GLY A 245 16.11 1.65 -3.33
N ARG A 246 15.41 0.81 -2.55
CA ARG A 246 14.49 -0.24 -3.01
C ARG A 246 13.03 0.05 -2.67
N HIS A 247 12.69 1.28 -2.27
CA HIS A 247 11.35 1.62 -1.82
C HIS A 247 10.27 1.30 -2.86
N MET A 248 10.57 1.48 -4.16
CA MET A 248 9.69 1.06 -5.25
C MET A 248 9.44 -0.46 -5.28
N GLN A 249 10.46 -1.28 -5.01
CA GLN A 249 10.33 -2.74 -4.97
C GLN A 249 9.44 -3.14 -3.78
N PHE A 250 9.72 -2.61 -2.60
CA PHE A 250 8.89 -2.85 -1.42
C PHE A 250 7.45 -2.33 -1.60
N ALA A 251 7.24 -1.28 -2.38
CA ALA A 251 5.89 -0.79 -2.69
C ALA A 251 5.05 -1.85 -3.42
N TRP A 252 5.64 -2.57 -4.39
CA TRP A 252 4.96 -3.66 -5.11
C TRP A 252 4.89 -4.94 -4.29
N ILE A 253 5.97 -5.31 -3.60
CA ILE A 253 5.99 -6.49 -2.74
C ILE A 253 4.90 -6.38 -1.68
N THR A 254 4.74 -5.22 -1.03
CA THR A 254 3.68 -5.03 -0.03
C THR A 254 2.27 -5.10 -0.61
N LEU A 255 2.04 -4.65 -1.85
CA LEU A 255 0.74 -4.88 -2.50
C LEU A 255 0.52 -6.39 -2.67
N ALA A 256 1.50 -7.10 -3.24
CA ALA A 256 1.40 -8.53 -3.46
C ALA A 256 1.19 -9.31 -2.14
N THR A 257 1.98 -9.04 -1.10
CA THR A 257 1.85 -9.71 0.19
C THR A 257 0.54 -9.37 0.89
N LEU A 258 0.06 -8.13 0.83
CA LEU A 258 -1.24 -7.77 1.42
C LEU A 258 -2.39 -8.52 0.74
N ALA A 259 -2.43 -8.59 -0.59
CA ALA A 259 -3.45 -9.38 -1.31
C ALA A 259 -3.33 -10.85 -0.96
N PHE A 260 -2.10 -11.37 -0.96
CA PHE A 260 -1.87 -12.79 -0.67
C PHE A 260 -2.26 -13.16 0.76
N THR A 261 -1.90 -12.35 1.76
CA THR A 261 -2.28 -12.56 3.16
C THR A 261 -3.79 -12.50 3.33
N ASP A 262 -4.45 -11.50 2.74
CA ASP A 262 -5.90 -11.40 2.80
C ASP A 262 -6.58 -12.60 2.13
N PHE A 263 -6.12 -13.00 0.95
CA PHE A 263 -6.61 -14.17 0.23
C PHE A 263 -6.39 -15.46 1.02
N TYR A 264 -5.22 -15.64 1.61
CA TYR A 264 -4.90 -16.82 2.43
C TYR A 264 -5.84 -16.92 3.63
N VAL A 265 -6.00 -15.84 4.39
CA VAL A 265 -6.93 -15.79 5.54
C VAL A 265 -8.36 -16.02 5.09
N TRP A 266 -8.77 -15.48 3.94
CA TRP A 266 -10.07 -15.75 3.35
C TRP A 266 -10.28 -17.23 3.01
N MET A 267 -9.30 -17.88 2.38
CA MET A 267 -9.36 -19.31 2.04
C MET A 267 -9.41 -20.20 3.28
N VAL A 268 -8.65 -19.87 4.33
CA VAL A 268 -8.68 -20.61 5.61
C VAL A 268 -10.00 -20.38 6.34
N SER A 269 -10.46 -19.14 6.46
CA SER A 269 -11.71 -18.81 7.16
C SER A 269 -12.97 -19.33 6.45
N SER A 270 -12.92 -19.49 5.13
CA SER A 270 -14.00 -20.11 4.36
C SER A 270 -13.94 -21.64 4.33
N GLY A 271 -12.92 -22.25 4.95
CA GLY A 271 -12.74 -23.70 4.98
C GLY A 271 -12.35 -24.33 3.64
N VAL A 272 -11.98 -23.51 2.63
CA VAL A 272 -11.52 -24.02 1.32
C VAL A 272 -10.14 -24.66 1.45
N ILE A 273 -9.30 -24.14 2.33
CA ILE A 273 -8.03 -24.76 2.71
C ILE A 273 -7.93 -24.86 4.23
N THR A 274 -7.23 -25.88 4.70
CA THR A 274 -6.83 -26.00 6.11
C THR A 274 -5.45 -25.37 6.30
N ASP A 275 -5.25 -24.61 7.38
CA ASP A 275 -3.92 -24.11 7.72
C ASP A 275 -2.99 -25.28 8.07
N PHE A 276 -1.85 -25.39 7.38
CA PHE A 276 -0.86 -26.41 7.71
C PHE A 276 -0.10 -25.99 8.98
N ARG A 277 -0.24 -26.79 10.04
CA ARG A 277 0.32 -26.53 11.37
C ARG A 277 1.65 -27.25 11.56
N PHE A 278 2.65 -26.51 12.03
CA PHE A 278 3.91 -27.08 12.50
C PHE A 278 3.85 -27.39 13.99
N ILE A 279 3.16 -26.53 14.75
CA ILE A 279 2.94 -26.63 16.19
C ILE A 279 1.49 -26.27 16.46
N GLY A 280 0.77 -27.14 17.18
CA GLY A 280 -0.63 -26.97 17.51
C GLY A 280 -1.34 -28.29 17.67
#